data_AF-A0A4Q1D8M9-F1
#
_entry.id   AF-A0A4Q1D8M9-F1
#
_cell.length_a   1.000
_cell.length_b   1.000
_cell.length_c   1.000
_cell.angle_alpha   90.00
_cell.angle_beta   90.00
_cell.angle_gamma   90.00
#
_symmetry.space_group_name_H-M   'P 1'
#
loop_
_entity.id
_entity.type
_entity.pdbx_description
1 polymer ?
#
loop_
_entity_poly.entity_id
_entity_poly.type
_entity_poly.pdbx_seq_one_letter_code
_entity_poly.pdbx_strand_id
1 'polypeptide(L)'
;MTMKPSFFLFVTCATLSLSAAHSADVSAQSTGKELYERHCSACHSMLPPPKSAPPIAGLSHFYHQAFAEREEGVRHIMEFVAKPEASKSKLRPPAITRFGLMPAVELDERDLRTVSEWLWDQHDPKFQPPECPAKY
;
A
#
# COMPACT_ATOMS: atom_id res chain seq x y z
N MET A 1 -46.09 -69.58 31.71
CA MET A 1 -44.96 -68.67 31.94
C MET A 1 -45.26 -67.38 31.18
N THR A 2 -45.98 -66.45 31.82
CA THR A 2 -45.47 -65.21 32.45
C THR A 2 -45.35 -64.03 31.48
N MET A 3 -46.27 -63.09 31.63
CA MET A 3 -46.21 -61.69 31.20
C MET A 3 -44.90 -61.02 31.67
N LYS A 4 -44.38 -60.05 30.92
CA LYS A 4 -44.15 -58.70 31.46
C LYS A 4 -43.87 -57.62 30.39
N PRO A 5 -44.17 -56.34 30.69
CA PRO A 5 -44.28 -55.22 29.76
C PRO A 5 -43.11 -54.21 29.94
N SER A 6 -43.39 -52.94 29.62
CA SER A 6 -42.57 -51.71 29.77
C SER A 6 -41.78 -51.32 28.52
N PHE A 7 -42.24 -50.34 27.72
CA PHE A 7 -42.32 -48.89 28.00
C PHE A 7 -40.92 -48.34 28.32
N PHE A 8 -40.27 -47.69 27.36
CA PHE A 8 -39.47 -46.49 27.62
C PHE A 8 -39.26 -45.66 26.35
N LEU A 9 -39.76 -44.44 26.47
CA LEU A 9 -39.61 -43.25 25.65
C LEU A 9 -38.13 -42.98 25.32
N PHE A 10 -37.77 -42.84 24.05
CA PHE A 10 -36.48 -42.23 23.68
C PHE A 10 -36.71 -40.88 23.02
N VAL A 11 -36.25 -39.89 23.78
CA VAL A 11 -36.32 -38.44 23.56
C VAL A 11 -35.48 -38.05 22.35
N THR A 12 -36.09 -37.29 21.45
CA THR A 12 -35.46 -36.62 20.32
C THR A 12 -34.49 -35.54 20.81
N CYS A 13 -33.18 -35.73 20.61
CA CYS A 13 -32.19 -34.67 20.81
C CYS A 13 -31.87 -34.07 19.44
N ALA A 14 -32.57 -32.99 19.08
CA ALA A 14 -32.24 -32.18 17.93
C ALA A 14 -30.94 -31.41 18.23
N THR A 15 -29.84 -31.79 17.57
CA THR A 15 -28.56 -31.09 17.67
C THR A 15 -28.64 -29.80 16.86
N LEU A 16 -29.00 -28.71 17.55
CA LEU A 16 -28.92 -27.35 17.03
C LEU A 16 -27.43 -26.99 16.88
N SER A 17 -26.90 -27.10 15.66
CA SER A 17 -25.54 -26.65 15.34
C SER A 17 -25.51 -25.12 15.36
N LEU A 18 -24.96 -24.56 16.43
CA LEU A 18 -24.71 -23.13 16.57
C LEU A 18 -23.49 -22.77 15.72
N SER A 19 -23.73 -22.30 14.49
CA SER A 19 -22.69 -21.67 13.68
C SER A 19 -22.23 -20.39 14.39
N ALA A 20 -21.05 -20.42 15.01
CA ALA A 20 -20.38 -19.23 15.48
C ALA A 20 -20.06 -18.33 14.27
N ALA A 21 -20.84 -17.26 14.10
CA ALA A 21 -20.51 -16.20 13.17
C ALA A 21 -19.17 -15.59 13.59
N HIS A 22 -18.12 -15.85 12.83
CA HIS A 22 -16.88 -15.09 12.91
C HIS A 22 -17.19 -13.66 12.47
N SER A 23 -17.32 -12.76 13.44
CA SER A 23 -17.22 -11.33 13.17
C SER A 23 -15.80 -11.08 12.68
N ALA A 24 -15.64 -10.84 11.38
CA ALA A 24 -14.42 -10.26 10.86
C ALA A 24 -14.26 -8.90 11.53
N ASP A 25 -13.27 -8.79 12.39
CA ASP A 25 -12.84 -7.53 12.99
C ASP A 25 -12.35 -6.64 11.84
N VAL A 26 -13.24 -5.74 11.38
CA VAL A 26 -12.89 -4.69 10.43
C VAL A 26 -12.06 -3.68 11.23
N SER A 27 -10.79 -4.00 11.49
CA SER A 27 -9.86 -2.99 11.96
C SER A 27 -9.86 -1.88 10.92
N ALA A 28 -10.13 -0.64 11.33
CA ALA A 28 -10.15 0.50 10.41
C ALA A 28 -8.82 0.56 9.64
N GLN A 29 -8.86 0.28 8.35
CA GLN A 29 -7.68 0.29 7.49
C GLN A 29 -7.26 1.75 7.27
N SER A 30 -5.96 2.03 7.42
CA SER A 30 -5.43 3.36 7.08
C SER A 30 -5.58 3.60 5.58
N THR A 31 -6.05 4.78 5.20
CA THR A 31 -6.07 5.23 3.80
C THR A 31 -4.64 5.51 3.30
N GLY A 32 -4.43 5.47 1.99
CA GLY A 32 -3.12 5.80 1.41
C GLY A 32 -2.63 7.21 1.73
N LYS A 33 -3.55 8.18 1.87
CA LYS A 33 -3.22 9.54 2.32
C LYS A 33 -2.71 9.57 3.76
N GLU A 34 -3.36 8.85 4.67
CA GLU A 34 -2.92 8.76 6.07
C GLU A 34 -1.55 8.08 6.19
N LEU A 35 -1.31 7.03 5.39
CA LEU A 35 -0.01 6.37 5.32
C LEU A 35 1.07 7.31 4.78
N TYR A 36 0.79 8.05 3.71
CA TYR A 36 1.69 9.08 3.21
C TYR A 36 2.01 10.15 4.26
N GLU A 37 0.98 10.67 4.93
CA GLU A 37 1.14 11.70 5.97
C GLU A 37 2.03 11.20 7.11
N ARG A 38 1.85 9.94 7.53
CA ARG A 38 2.59 9.35 8.64
C ARG A 38 4.03 8.96 8.28
N HIS A 39 4.25 8.43 7.08
CA HIS A 39 5.51 7.76 6.74
C HIS A 39 6.35 8.49 5.69
N CYS A 40 5.74 9.29 4.81
CA CYS A 40 6.42 9.86 3.64
C CYS A 40 6.54 11.38 3.71
N SER A 41 5.57 12.05 4.32
CA SER A 41 5.42 13.52 4.26
C SER A 41 6.54 14.28 4.98
N ALA A 42 7.29 13.64 5.87
CA ALA A 42 8.44 14.24 6.53
C ALA A 42 9.50 14.68 5.51
N CYS A 43 9.72 13.89 4.46
CA CYS A 43 10.74 14.14 3.43
C CYS A 43 10.15 14.58 2.09
N HIS A 44 8.95 14.13 1.76
CA HIS A 44 8.30 14.45 0.49
C HIS A 44 7.29 15.59 0.65
N SER A 45 7.27 16.50 -0.32
CA SER A 45 6.14 17.41 -0.55
C SER A 45 5.21 16.84 -1.63
N MET A 46 3.95 17.25 -1.66
CA MET A 46 3.04 16.83 -2.75
C MET A 46 3.43 17.50 -4.08
N LEU A 47 3.66 18.80 -4.02
CA LEU A 47 4.00 19.65 -5.16
C LEU A 47 5.33 20.37 -4.90
N PRO A 48 6.01 20.88 -5.96
CA PRO A 48 7.13 21.79 -5.79
C PRO A 48 6.77 23.01 -4.92
N PRO A 49 7.71 23.57 -4.16
CA PRO A 49 9.12 23.19 -4.07
C PRO A 49 9.35 21.86 -3.29
N PRO A 50 10.48 21.16 -3.54
CA PRO A 50 10.85 19.98 -2.76
C PRO A 50 11.28 20.33 -1.33
N LYS A 51 11.19 19.35 -0.43
CA LYS A 51 11.86 19.35 0.89
C LYS A 51 13.23 18.67 0.76
N SER A 52 13.50 17.64 1.56
CA SER A 52 14.69 16.78 1.48
C SER A 52 14.58 15.67 0.41
N ALA A 53 13.41 15.46 -0.17
CA ALA A 53 13.18 14.47 -1.24
C ALA A 53 12.34 15.07 -2.40
N PRO A 54 12.27 14.39 -3.56
CA PRO A 54 11.48 14.83 -4.71
C PRO A 54 9.98 14.97 -4.37
N PRO A 55 9.23 15.91 -4.97
CA PRO A 55 7.79 15.99 -4.76
C PRO A 55 7.06 14.79 -5.35
N ILE A 56 5.94 14.37 -4.73
CA ILE A 56 5.15 13.21 -5.15
C ILE A 56 4.59 13.37 -6.56
N ALA A 57 4.18 14.58 -6.96
CA ALA A 57 3.73 14.82 -8.35
C ALA A 57 4.84 14.49 -9.38
N GLY A 58 6.10 14.78 -9.06
CA GLY A 58 7.24 14.40 -9.89
C GLY A 58 7.47 12.89 -9.91
N LEU A 59 7.35 12.23 -8.75
CA LEU A 59 7.42 10.78 -8.65
C LEU A 59 6.36 10.11 -9.53
N SER A 60 5.09 10.45 -9.34
CA SER A 60 4.00 9.85 -10.07
C SER A 60 4.11 10.09 -11.58
N HIS A 61 4.51 11.30 -11.99
CA HIS A 61 4.78 11.62 -13.40
C HIS A 61 5.81 10.68 -14.04
N PHE A 62 7.00 10.50 -13.43
CA PHE A 62 8.03 9.64 -14.02
C PHE A 62 7.69 8.16 -13.96
N TYR A 63 6.91 7.72 -12.96
CA TYR A 63 6.44 6.34 -12.89
C TYR A 63 5.41 6.02 -14.00
N HIS A 64 4.50 6.94 -14.31
CA HIS A 64 3.60 6.80 -15.46
C HIS A 64 4.32 6.86 -16.82
N GLN A 65 5.50 7.48 -16.89
CA GLN A 65 6.35 7.40 -18.08
C GLN A 65 7.11 6.08 -18.18
N ALA A 66 7.46 5.46 -17.06
CA ALA A 66 8.26 4.24 -16.99
C ALA A 66 7.42 2.97 -17.15
N PHE A 67 6.13 3.01 -16.82
CA PHE A 67 5.23 1.86 -16.81
C PHE A 67 3.92 2.16 -17.52
N ALA A 68 3.52 1.29 -18.43
CA ALA A 68 2.20 1.36 -19.07
C ALA A 68 1.10 0.78 -18.17
N GLU A 69 1.41 -0.30 -17.46
CA GLU A 69 0.45 -1.02 -16.62
C GLU A 69 0.53 -0.57 -15.16
N ARG A 70 -0.63 -0.23 -14.57
CA ARG A 70 -0.73 0.24 -13.18
C ARG A 70 -0.12 -0.75 -12.19
N GLU A 71 -0.42 -2.05 -12.34
CA GLU A 71 0.06 -3.05 -11.37
C GLU A 71 1.58 -3.18 -11.39
N GLU A 72 2.22 -3.07 -12.56
CA GLU A 72 3.68 -3.08 -12.66
C GLU A 72 4.31 -1.86 -12.00
N GLY A 73 3.72 -0.68 -12.25
CA GLY A 73 4.15 0.57 -11.63
C GLY A 73 4.00 0.55 -10.11
N VAL A 74 2.84 0.14 -9.61
CA VAL A 74 2.56 0.01 -8.16
C VAL A 74 3.52 -0.98 -7.52
N ARG A 75 3.69 -2.18 -8.10
CA ARG A 75 4.65 -3.18 -7.60
C ARG A 75 6.07 -2.61 -7.54
N HIS A 76 6.47 -1.87 -8.56
CA HIS A 76 7.80 -1.25 -8.56
C HIS A 76 7.93 -0.16 -7.49
N ILE A 77 6.90 0.64 -7.22
CA ILE A 77 6.89 1.59 -6.09
C ILE A 77 7.07 0.82 -4.77
N MET A 78 6.31 -0.26 -4.56
CA MET A 78 6.42 -1.09 -3.36
C MET A 78 7.84 -1.62 -3.16
N GLU A 79 8.43 -2.21 -4.20
CA GLU A 79 9.81 -2.74 -4.17
C GLU A 79 10.83 -1.64 -3.85
N PHE A 80 10.69 -0.47 -4.45
CA PHE A 80 11.60 0.65 -4.19
C PHE A 80 11.43 1.23 -2.78
N VAL A 81 10.21 1.31 -2.26
CA VAL A 81 9.94 1.81 -0.90
C VAL A 81 10.48 0.86 0.17
N ALA A 82 10.27 -0.45 -0.01
CA ALA A 82 10.77 -1.47 0.92
C ALA A 82 12.30 -1.63 0.86
N LYS A 83 12.88 -1.51 -0.34
CA LYS A 83 14.33 -1.68 -0.55
C LYS A 83 14.85 -0.74 -1.64
N PRO A 84 15.13 0.53 -1.29
CA PRO A 84 15.62 1.50 -2.26
C PRO A 84 17.00 1.11 -2.78
N GLU A 85 17.15 1.10 -4.10
CA GLU A 85 18.42 0.85 -4.79
C GLU A 85 18.57 1.87 -5.93
N ALA A 86 19.76 2.46 -6.07
CA ALA A 86 19.98 3.52 -7.04
C ALA A 86 19.66 3.11 -8.49
N SER A 87 19.99 1.87 -8.86
CA SER A 87 19.72 1.27 -10.17
C SER A 87 18.23 1.05 -10.44
N LYS A 88 17.39 1.01 -9.39
CA LYS A 88 15.94 0.83 -9.50
C LYS A 88 15.19 2.16 -9.58
N SER A 89 15.82 3.30 -9.30
CA SER A 89 15.15 4.60 -9.40
C SER A 89 14.56 4.83 -10.80
N LYS A 90 13.31 5.29 -10.85
CA LYS A 90 12.63 5.71 -12.09
C LYS A 90 12.59 7.22 -12.28
N LEU A 91 13.16 7.97 -11.34
CA LEU A 91 13.34 9.40 -11.50
C LEU A 91 14.55 9.68 -12.39
N ARG A 92 14.60 10.90 -12.95
CA ARG A 92 15.76 11.34 -13.73
C ARG A 92 17.06 11.16 -12.93
N PRO A 93 18.19 10.80 -13.57
CA PRO A 93 19.45 10.52 -12.88
C PRO A 93 19.90 11.57 -11.84
N PRO A 94 19.74 12.89 -12.08
CA PRO A 94 20.13 13.91 -11.10
C PRO A 94 19.36 13.86 -9.76
N ALA A 95 18.26 13.11 -9.66
CA ALA A 95 17.49 13.02 -8.42
C ALA A 95 18.33 12.42 -7.27
N ILE A 96 19.09 11.36 -7.53
CA ILE A 96 19.94 10.74 -6.49
C ILE A 96 21.11 11.65 -6.14
N THR A 97 21.74 12.29 -7.13
CA THR A 97 22.81 13.28 -6.88
C THR A 97 22.32 14.43 -6.00
N ARG A 98 21.08 14.88 -6.21
CA ARG A 98 20.49 16.01 -5.50
C ARG A 98 19.97 15.67 -4.10
N PHE A 99 19.25 14.56 -3.96
CA PHE A 99 18.51 14.21 -2.73
C PHE A 99 19.13 13.06 -1.94
N GLY A 100 20.12 12.38 -2.51
CA GLY A 100 20.61 11.11 -2.00
C GLY A 100 19.69 9.94 -2.34
N LEU A 101 20.08 8.75 -1.86
CA LEU A 101 19.23 7.56 -1.93
C LEU A 101 18.19 7.61 -0.81
N MET A 102 16.94 7.32 -1.14
CA MET A 102 15.86 7.22 -0.16
C MET A 102 16.18 6.12 0.87
N PRO A 103 15.94 6.32 2.17
CA PRO A 103 16.01 5.24 3.15
C PRO A 103 14.83 4.27 2.97
N ALA A 104 15.01 3.01 3.38
CA ALA A 104 13.92 2.03 3.39
C ALA A 104 12.82 2.45 4.38
N VAL A 105 11.56 2.26 3.99
CA VAL A 105 10.41 2.48 4.87
C VAL A 105 9.81 1.12 5.21
N GLU A 106 9.84 0.76 6.48
CA GLU A 106 9.26 -0.49 6.97
C GLU A 106 7.74 -0.33 7.11
N LEU A 107 7.00 -1.05 6.26
CA LEU A 107 5.56 -1.17 6.28
C LEU A 107 5.21 -2.65 6.09
N ASP A 108 4.08 -3.08 6.63
CA ASP A 108 3.53 -4.38 6.23
C ASP A 108 3.10 -4.35 4.75
N GLU A 109 2.95 -5.51 4.14
CA GLU A 109 2.66 -5.62 2.71
C GLU A 109 1.36 -4.90 2.31
N ARG A 110 0.37 -4.89 3.21
CA ARG A 110 -0.93 -4.27 2.95
C ARG A 110 -0.80 -2.75 2.92
N ASP A 111 -0.20 -2.16 3.94
CA ASP A 111 0.00 -0.71 4.02
C ASP A 111 0.98 -0.24 2.93
N LEU A 112 2.03 -1.02 2.64
CA LEU A 112 2.96 -0.76 1.55
C LEU A 112 2.23 -0.70 0.20
N ARG A 113 1.32 -1.64 -0.06
CA ARG A 113 0.48 -1.61 -1.26
C ARG A 113 -0.43 -0.40 -1.27
N THR A 114 -1.19 -0.18 -0.20
CA THR A 114 -2.16 0.93 -0.10
C THR A 114 -1.50 2.29 -0.34
N VAL A 115 -0.33 2.55 0.26
CA VAL A 115 0.38 3.81 0.02
C VAL A 115 0.98 3.89 -1.39
N SER A 116 1.48 2.77 -1.94
CA SER A 116 2.06 2.75 -3.29
C SER A 116 1.03 3.01 -4.38
N GLU A 117 -0.17 2.45 -4.23
CA GLU A 117 -1.32 2.74 -5.08
C GLU A 117 -1.71 4.21 -5.00
N TRP A 118 -1.81 4.74 -3.78
CA TRP A 118 -2.14 6.15 -3.60
C TRP A 118 -1.09 7.08 -4.22
N LEU A 119 0.20 6.77 -4.09
CA LEU A 119 1.30 7.51 -4.74
C LEU A 119 1.20 7.47 -6.26
N TRP A 120 0.89 6.31 -6.84
CA TRP A 120 0.63 6.17 -8.27
C TRP A 120 -0.54 7.04 -8.73
N ASP A 121 -1.63 7.05 -7.96
CA ASP A 121 -2.86 7.78 -8.28
C ASP A 121 -2.72 9.32 -8.16
N GLN A 122 -1.58 9.83 -7.66
CA GLN A 122 -1.28 11.28 -7.66
C GLN A 122 -0.88 11.83 -9.04
N HIS A 123 -1.04 11.06 -10.10
CA HIS A 123 -0.68 11.47 -11.46
C HIS A 123 -1.64 12.55 -11.96
N ASP A 124 -1.06 13.71 -12.31
CA ASP A 124 -1.75 14.72 -13.10
C ASP A 124 -1.10 14.79 -14.49
N PRO A 125 -1.82 14.45 -15.59
CA PRO A 125 -1.26 14.50 -16.94
C PRO A 125 -0.90 15.93 -17.38
N LYS A 126 -1.39 16.96 -16.67
CA LYS A 126 -1.04 18.36 -16.92
C LYS A 126 0.21 18.81 -16.14
N PHE A 127 0.67 18.02 -15.16
CA PHE A 127 1.87 18.34 -14.40
C PHE A 127 3.09 18.31 -15.32
N GLN A 128 3.85 19.39 -15.29
CA GLN A 128 5.14 19.50 -15.96
C GLN A 128 6.23 19.60 -14.88
N PRO A 129 7.14 18.61 -14.78
CA PRO A 129 8.23 18.70 -13.83
C PRO A 129 9.13 19.88 -14.20
N PRO A 130 9.65 20.63 -13.21
CA PRO A 130 10.63 21.67 -13.50
C PRO A 130 11.86 21.03 -14.15
N GLU A 131 12.52 21.77 -15.04
CA GLU A 131 13.78 21.32 -15.62
C GLU A 131 14.77 21.06 -14.48
N CYS A 132 15.41 19.88 -14.46
CA CYS A 132 16.55 19.67 -13.59
C CYS A 132 17.67 20.61 -14.07
N PRO A 133 18.19 21.50 -13.20
CA PRO A 133 19.40 22.26 -13.47
C PRO A 133 20.48 21.38 -14.07
N ALA A 134 21.15 21.88 -15.11
CA ALA A 134 22.24 21.18 -15.79
C ALA A 134 23.48 20.92 -14.90
N LYS A 135 23.46 21.40 -13.65
CA LYS A 135 24.58 21.32 -12.69
C LYS A 135 24.07 20.82 -11.34
N TYR A 136 24.07 19.52 -11.16
CA TYR A 136 24.10 18.86 -9.85
C TYR A 136 25.12 17.73 -9.91
#